data_AF-A0A7J4R309-F1
#
_entry.id   AF-A0A7J4R309-F1
#
_cell.length_a   1.000
_cell.length_b   1.000
_cell.length_c   1.000
_cell.angle_alpha   90.00
_cell.angle_beta   90.00
_cell.angle_gamma   90.00
#
_symmetry.space_group_name_H-M   'P 1'
#
loop_
_entity.id
_entity.type
_entity.pdbx_description
1 polymer ?
#
loop_
_entity_poly.entity_id
_entity_poly.type
_entity_poly.pdbx_seq_one_letter_code
_entity_poly.pdbx_strand_id
1 'polypeptide(L)'
;MFTRSTRVVILTGAGISAESGIRTFRAADGLWESHRIEDVATPDAWKRNPKLVWSFYQQRRRQLLEVEPNSGHHALVDLESYLDHFLLVTQNVDDLHERAGSSNLIHMHGEL
;
A
#
# COMPACT_ATOMS: atom_id res chain seq x y z
N MET A 1 1.63 28.40 -0.73
CA MET A 1 0.39 27.74 -1.20
C MET A 1 0.68 27.17 -2.58
N PHE A 2 0.23 25.94 -2.88
CA PHE A 2 0.45 25.34 -4.19
C PHE A 2 -0.38 26.07 -5.26
N THR A 3 0.22 26.31 -6.43
CA THR A 3 -0.51 26.72 -7.64
C THR A 3 -0.78 25.48 -8.49
N ARG A 4 -1.74 25.56 -9.42
CA ARG A 4 -2.04 24.45 -10.35
C ARG A 4 -0.81 23.92 -11.10
N SER A 5 0.09 24.82 -11.51
CA SER A 5 1.35 24.49 -12.21
C SER A 5 2.45 23.88 -11.34
N THR A 6 2.24 23.76 -10.02
CA THR A 6 3.24 23.15 -9.13
C THR A 6 3.40 21.67 -9.48
N ARG A 7 4.65 21.21 -9.61
CA ARG A 7 4.97 19.80 -9.80
C ARG A 7 5.11 19.11 -8.46
N VAL A 8 4.26 18.13 -8.18
CA VAL A 8 4.24 17.41 -6.91
C VAL A 8 4.40 15.91 -7.17
N VAL A 9 5.30 15.29 -6.42
CA VAL A 9 5.42 13.83 -6.31
C VAL A 9 5.17 13.46 -4.86
N ILE A 10 4.30 12.49 -4.61
CA ILE A 10 4.01 11.97 -3.27
C ILE A 10 4.46 10.52 -3.20
N LEU A 11 5.18 10.17 -2.13
CA LEU A 11 5.54 8.79 -1.80
C LEU A 11 4.72 8.33 -0.58
N THR A 12 3.90 7.30 -0.77
CA THR A 12 3.15 6.67 0.33
C THR A 12 3.77 5.34 0.74
N GLY A 13 3.44 4.91 1.96
CA GLY A 13 3.75 3.58 2.48
C GLY A 13 2.66 3.12 3.44
N ALA A 14 2.86 1.98 4.09
CA ALA A 14 1.78 1.25 4.79
C ALA A 14 1.02 2.09 5.84
N GLY A 15 1.63 3.13 6.38
CA GLY A 15 0.98 4.07 7.31
C GLY A 15 -0.29 4.72 6.76
N ILE A 16 -0.37 4.99 5.45
CA ILE A 16 -1.58 5.60 4.87
C ILE A 16 -2.79 4.65 4.93
N SER A 17 -2.54 3.33 4.87
CA SER A 17 -3.59 2.30 4.93
C SER A 17 -3.91 1.84 6.34
N ALA A 18 -3.20 2.34 7.36
CA ALA A 18 -3.41 1.96 8.75
C ALA A 18 -4.80 2.33 9.25
N GLU A 19 -5.28 3.53 8.90
CA GLU A 19 -6.63 4.01 9.27
C GLU A 19 -7.75 3.27 8.51
N SER A 20 -7.41 2.55 7.44
CA SER A 20 -8.32 1.63 6.74
C SER A 20 -8.38 0.24 7.38
N GLY A 21 -7.63 -0.03 8.45
CA GLY A 21 -7.59 -1.33 9.13
C GLY A 21 -6.51 -2.29 8.60
N ILE A 22 -5.62 -1.84 7.70
CA ILE A 22 -4.47 -2.65 7.27
C ILE A 22 -3.35 -2.55 8.30
N ARG A 23 -2.86 -3.70 8.78
CA ARG A 23 -1.72 -3.72 9.70
C ARG A 23 -0.44 -3.32 8.98
N THR A 24 0.24 -2.31 9.53
CA THR A 24 1.49 -1.81 8.95
C THR A 24 2.66 -2.76 9.22
N PHE A 25 3.70 -2.64 8.41
CA PHE A 25 4.92 -3.44 8.44
C PHE A 25 5.81 -3.21 9.69
N ARG A 26 5.49 -2.23 10.55
CA ARG A 26 6.31 -1.89 11.73
C ARG A 26 5.52 -2.01 13.03
N ALA A 27 5.16 -3.23 13.41
CA ALA A 27 4.94 -3.51 14.82
C ALA A 27 6.31 -3.55 15.54
N ALA A 28 6.37 -3.05 16.78
CA ALA A 28 7.60 -2.89 17.56
C ALA A 28 8.33 -4.22 17.87
N ASP A 29 7.72 -5.35 17.54
CA ASP A 29 8.21 -6.72 17.75
C ASP A 29 8.88 -7.33 16.50
N GLY A 30 8.91 -6.61 15.36
CA GLY A 30 9.50 -7.10 14.12
C GLY A 30 8.66 -8.15 13.38
N LEU A 31 7.39 -8.32 13.78
CA LEU A 31 6.45 -9.23 13.13
C LEU A 31 5.52 -8.50 12.18
N TRP A 32 5.22 -9.15 11.06
CA TRP A 32 4.17 -8.75 10.14
C TRP A 32 3.09 -9.83 10.12
N GLU A 33 1.88 -9.51 10.59
CA GLU A 33 0.80 -10.51 10.76
C GLU A 33 1.26 -11.72 11.60
N SER A 34 2.09 -11.50 12.62
CA SER A 34 2.70 -12.55 13.46
C SER A 34 3.79 -13.41 12.78
N HIS A 35 4.23 -13.03 11.58
CA HIS A 35 5.33 -13.69 10.87
C HIS A 35 6.59 -12.82 10.83
N ARG A 36 7.77 -13.45 10.88
CA ARG A 36 9.02 -12.79 10.52
C ARG A 36 9.01 -12.57 9.00
N ILE A 37 9.45 -11.39 8.56
CA ILE A 37 9.40 -11.01 7.14
C ILE A 37 10.24 -11.96 6.28
N GLU A 38 11.40 -12.37 6.77
CA GLU A 38 12.28 -13.33 6.11
C GLU A 38 11.67 -14.72 5.90
N ASP A 39 10.55 -15.02 6.58
CA ASP A 39 9.83 -16.29 6.43
C ASP A 39 8.72 -16.24 5.40
N VAL A 40 8.32 -15.03 4.96
CA VAL A 40 7.13 -14.86 4.13
C VAL A 40 7.32 -13.94 2.91
N ALA A 41 8.34 -13.08 2.89
CA ALA A 41 8.50 -12.06 1.84
C ALA A 41 9.92 -12.05 1.24
N THR A 42 10.51 -13.23 1.02
CA THR A 42 11.80 -13.37 0.32
C THR A 42 11.76 -14.52 -0.70
N PRO A 43 12.59 -14.48 -1.76
CA PRO A 43 12.72 -15.61 -2.68
C PRO A 43 13.16 -16.91 -2.00
N ASP A 44 14.00 -16.81 -0.97
CA ASP A 44 14.46 -17.98 -0.21
C ASP A 44 13.36 -18.56 0.68
N ALA A 45 12.49 -17.72 1.26
CA ALA A 45 11.28 -18.19 1.93
C ALA A 45 10.38 -18.98 1.00
N TRP A 46 10.18 -18.49 -0.23
CA TRP A 46 9.38 -19.19 -1.25
C TRP A 46 9.96 -20.57 -1.59
N LYS A 47 11.28 -20.65 -1.78
CA LYS A 47 11.97 -21.94 -2.04
C LYS A 47 11.87 -22.89 -0.85
N ARG A 48 11.97 -22.37 0.37
CA ARG A 48 11.97 -23.16 1.62
C ARG A 48 10.58 -23.67 2.00
N ASN A 49 9.55 -22.82 1.91
CA ASN A 49 8.17 -23.17 2.27
C ASN A 49 7.14 -22.35 1.45
N PRO A 50 6.86 -22.73 0.20
CA PRO A 50 5.94 -21.98 -0.66
C PRO A 50 4.50 -22.00 -0.14
N LYS A 51 4.09 -23.05 0.60
CA LYS A 51 2.76 -23.14 1.20
C LYS A 51 2.54 -22.03 2.23
N LEU A 52 3.52 -21.77 3.08
CA LEU A 52 3.47 -20.70 4.08
C LEU A 52 3.38 -19.32 3.40
N VAL A 53 4.29 -19.05 2.46
CA VAL A 53 4.29 -17.77 1.73
C VAL A 53 2.96 -17.56 1.01
N TRP A 54 2.48 -18.58 0.29
CA TRP A 54 1.19 -18.52 -0.38
C TRP A 54 0.04 -18.25 0.59
N SER A 55 -0.05 -19.00 1.70
CA SER A 55 -1.12 -18.78 2.69
C SER A 55 -1.09 -17.37 3.28
N PHE A 56 0.10 -16.83 3.52
CA PHE A 56 0.29 -15.48 4.05
C PHE A 56 -0.22 -14.41 3.07
N TYR A 57 0.13 -14.52 1.78
CA TYR A 57 -0.37 -13.58 0.77
C TYR A 57 -1.87 -13.76 0.48
N GLN A 58 -2.40 -14.99 0.51
CA GLN A 58 -3.84 -15.24 0.37
C GLN A 58 -4.66 -14.64 1.53
N GLN A 59 -4.13 -14.66 2.76
CA GLN A 59 -4.77 -14.00 3.89
C GLN A 59 -4.89 -12.49 3.65
N ARG A 60 -3.85 -11.86 3.11
CA ARG A 60 -3.88 -10.41 2.84
C ARG A 60 -4.79 -10.04 1.67
N ARG A 61 -4.81 -10.83 0.60
CA ARG A 61 -5.83 -10.67 -0.47
C ARG A 61 -7.25 -10.74 0.10
N ARG A 62 -7.54 -11.64 1.04
CA ARG A 62 -8.85 -11.73 1.70
C ARG A 62 -9.14 -10.49 2.54
N GLN A 63 -8.18 -10.02 3.33
CA GLN A 63 -8.32 -8.81 4.15
C GLN A 63 -8.63 -7.57 3.29
N LEU A 64 -8.06 -7.46 2.07
CA LEU A 64 -8.35 -6.34 1.17
C LEU A 64 -9.83 -6.22 0.79
N LEU A 65 -10.56 -7.33 0.79
CA LEU A 65 -12.00 -7.35 0.52
C LEU A 65 -12.84 -6.79 1.67
N GLU A 66 -12.24 -6.55 2.83
CA GLU A 66 -12.93 -6.17 4.08
C GLU A 66 -12.63 -4.72 4.51
N VAL A 67 -11.73 -4.04 3.80
CA VAL A 67 -11.28 -2.67 4.12
C VAL A 67 -11.68 -1.71 3.03
N GLU A 68 -11.83 -0.42 3.36
CA GLU A 68 -12.16 0.66 2.42
C GLU A 68 -11.11 1.79 2.46
N PRO A 69 -10.97 2.59 1.38
CA PRO A 69 -10.10 3.76 1.41
C PRO A 69 -10.52 4.74 2.51
N ASN A 70 -9.54 5.36 3.14
CA ASN A 70 -9.77 6.37 4.19
C ASN A 70 -9.61 7.80 3.65
N SER A 71 -9.83 8.78 4.53
CA SER A 71 -9.73 10.21 4.22
C SER A 71 -8.38 10.61 3.62
N GLY A 72 -7.28 9.96 4.02
CA GLY A 72 -5.95 10.18 3.46
C GLY A 72 -5.86 9.82 1.97
N HIS A 73 -6.50 8.73 1.56
CA HIS A 73 -6.53 8.33 0.14
C HIS A 73 -7.35 9.34 -0.68
N HIS A 74 -8.55 9.69 -0.22
CA HIS A 74 -9.39 10.67 -0.91
C HIS A 74 -8.76 12.07 -0.98
N ALA A 75 -8.03 12.49 0.05
CA ALA A 75 -7.31 13.77 0.02
C ALA A 75 -6.24 13.82 -1.08
N LEU A 76 -5.63 12.67 -1.43
CA LEU A 76 -4.68 12.61 -2.54
C LEU A 76 -5.37 12.70 -3.90
N VAL A 77 -6.58 12.15 -4.03
CA VAL A 77 -7.41 12.30 -5.24
C VAL A 77 -7.84 13.75 -5.44
N ASP A 78 -8.21 14.44 -4.37
CA ASP A 78 -8.55 15.87 -4.42
C ASP A 78 -7.32 16.71 -4.85
N LEU A 79 -6.14 16.36 -4.33
CA LEU A 79 -4.89 17.03 -4.69
C LEU A 79 -4.46 16.76 -6.14
N GLU A 80 -4.61 15.52 -6.60
CA GLU A 80 -4.41 15.13 -8.00
C GLU A 80 -5.31 15.95 -8.93
N SER A 81 -6.58 16.11 -8.56
CA SER A 81 -7.56 16.86 -9.34
C SER A 81 -7.26 18.37 -9.42
N TYR A 82 -6.57 18.91 -8.41
CA TYR A 82 -6.22 20.33 -8.33
C TYR A 82 -4.98 20.70 -9.15
N LEU A 83 -4.00 19.80 -9.25
CA LEU A 83 -2.68 20.06 -9.84
C LEU A 83 -2.58 19.59 -11.29
N ASP A 84 -1.92 20.39 -12.14
CA ASP A 84 -1.65 20.01 -13.53
C ASP A 84 -0.53 18.95 -13.64
N HIS A 85 0.28 18.82 -12.58
CA HIS A 85 1.44 17.94 -12.51
C HIS A 85 1.53 17.24 -11.15
N PHE A 86 0.88 16.09 -11.04
CA PHE A 86 0.86 15.26 -9.85
C PHE A 86 1.31 13.85 -10.19
N LEU A 87 2.10 13.21 -9.35
CA LEU A 87 2.40 11.78 -9.43
C LEU A 87 2.36 11.17 -8.04
N LEU A 88 1.60 10.10 -7.89
CA LEU A 88 1.59 9.28 -6.68
C LEU A 88 2.46 8.05 -6.89
N VAL A 89 3.39 7.81 -5.98
CA VAL A 89 4.20 6.59 -5.90
C VAL A 89 3.88 5.91 -4.59
N THR A 90 3.51 4.64 -4.63
CA THR A 90 3.17 3.87 -3.42
C THR A 90 4.09 2.69 -3.23
N GLN A 91 4.57 2.52 -2.00
CA GLN A 91 5.22 1.29 -1.53
C GLN A 91 4.23 0.19 -1.17
N ASN A 92 2.95 0.53 -1.11
CA ASN A 92 1.91 -0.42 -0.78
C ASN A 92 1.66 -1.36 -1.95
N VAL A 93 1.16 -2.54 -1.60
CA VAL A 93 0.74 -3.58 -2.53
C VAL A 93 -0.80 -3.73 -2.52
N ASP A 94 -1.50 -2.95 -1.70
CA ASP A 94 -2.96 -2.83 -1.69
C ASP A 94 -3.46 -1.87 -2.78
N ASP A 95 -4.76 -1.96 -3.11
CA ASP A 95 -5.43 -1.24 -4.20
C ASP A 95 -6.29 -0.04 -3.69
N LEU A 96 -6.03 0.43 -2.46
CA LEU A 96 -6.87 1.45 -1.83
C LEU A 96 -6.75 2.83 -2.51
N HIS A 97 -5.64 3.12 -3.18
CA HIS A 97 -5.47 4.36 -3.94
C HIS A 97 -6.35 4.38 -5.19
N GLU A 98 -6.38 3.29 -5.93
CA GLU A 98 -7.19 3.11 -7.13
C GLU A 98 -8.67 3.12 -6.78
N ARG A 99 -9.05 2.42 -5.71
CA ARG A 99 -10.42 2.41 -5.21
C ARG A 99 -10.88 3.78 -4.71
N ALA A 100 -9.99 4.59 -4.17
CA ALA A 100 -10.29 5.98 -3.82
C ALA A 100 -10.48 6.87 -5.07
N GLY A 101 -9.91 6.47 -6.21
CA GLY A 101 -9.99 7.18 -7.49
C GLY A 101 -8.67 7.78 -7.99
N SER A 102 -7.52 7.42 -7.41
CA SER A 102 -6.22 7.89 -7.89
C SER A 102 -5.94 7.37 -9.28
N SER A 103 -5.45 8.22 -10.19
CA SER A 103 -5.27 7.85 -11.60
C SER A 103 -3.81 7.86 -12.08
N ASN A 104 -2.99 8.78 -11.57
CA ASN A 104 -1.56 8.84 -11.87
C ASN A 104 -0.73 8.23 -10.74
N LEU A 105 -0.69 6.90 -10.72
CA LEU A 105 -0.15 6.07 -9.63
C LEU A 105 0.92 5.10 -10.13
N ILE A 106 1.97 4.90 -9.33
CA ILE A 106 3.01 3.89 -9.54
C ILE A 106 3.15 2.99 -8.30
N HIS A 107 3.01 1.68 -8.49
CA HIS A 107 3.33 0.66 -7.49
C HIS A 107 4.80 0.25 -7.55
N MET A 108 5.61 0.69 -6.59
CA MET A 108 7.05 0.37 -6.62
C MET A 108 7.39 -1.05 -6.12
N HIS A 109 6.48 -1.68 -5.38
CA HIS A 109 6.64 -3.04 -4.84
C HIS A 109 5.70 -4.07 -5.46
N GLY A 110 5.05 -3.72 -6.58
CA GLY A 110 4.02 -4.53 -7.22
C GLY A 110 2.67 -4.41 -6.52
N GLU A 111 1.77 -5.33 -6.86
CA GLU A 111 0.36 -5.33 -6.46
C GLU A 111 -0.02 -6.73 -5.94
N LEU A 112 -1.00 -6.76 -5.03
CA LEU A 112 -1.33 -7.98 -4.30
C LEU A 112 -1.93 -9.07 -5.15
#